data_AF-A0A953V2L1-F1
#
_entry.id   AF-A0A953V2L1-F1
#
_cell.length_a   1.000
_cell.length_b   1.000
_cell.length_c   1.000
_cell.angle_alpha   90.00
_cell.angle_beta   90.00
_cell.angle_gamma   90.00
#
_symmetry.space_group_name_H-M   'P 1'
#
loop_
_entity.id
_entity.type
_entity.pdbx_description
1 polymer ?
#
loop_
_entity_poly.entity_id
_entity_poly.type
_entity_poly.pdbx_seq_one_letter_code
_entity_poly.pdbx_strand_id
1 'polypeptide(L)'
;MSCNSPESRPDWKAYVLRELGQDAHRQAEAHLATCSTCHEEVATLRLTLDTLSTLREEEMPRRIAFVSDKVFEPRWWQRVFSPTFAAGALVAAAILVHGVLQPGQAQVDAAVTKAISQVEARHVQEIQAMYEQLEVRDKQVANMYRNAVLSQ
;
A
#
# COMPACT_ATOMS: atom_id res chain seq x y z
N MET A 1 -45.28 31.50 15.49
CA MET A 1 -46.05 30.31 15.93
C MET A 1 -45.10 29.14 15.93
N SER A 2 -44.86 28.54 17.09
CA SER A 2 -43.83 27.51 17.26
C SER A 2 -44.36 26.15 16.81
N CYS A 3 -43.86 25.63 15.69
CA CYS A 3 -44.26 24.36 15.10
C CYS A 3 -43.46 23.16 15.65
N ASN A 4 -42.85 23.35 16.82
CA ASN A 4 -41.80 22.47 17.36
C ASN A 4 -42.36 21.33 18.24
N SER A 5 -43.67 21.29 18.46
CA SER A 5 -44.32 20.26 19.28
C SER A 5 -45.01 19.23 18.39
N PRO A 6 -44.79 17.92 18.61
CA PRO A 6 -45.34 16.86 17.76
C PRO A 6 -46.87 16.77 17.80
N GLU A 7 -47.52 17.27 18.85
CA GLU A 7 -48.99 17.24 18.99
C GLU A 7 -49.72 18.37 18.24
N SER A 8 -49.04 19.46 17.89
CA SER A 8 -49.63 20.62 17.20
C SER A 8 -49.26 20.70 15.72
N ARG A 9 -48.43 19.78 15.24
CA ARG A 9 -47.94 19.73 13.86
C ARG A 9 -48.84 18.81 13.02
N PRO A 10 -49.37 19.27 11.87
CA PRO A 10 -50.06 18.40 10.93
C PRO A 10 -49.17 17.25 10.46
N ASP A 11 -49.73 16.05 10.29
CA ASP A 11 -48.99 14.93 9.72
C ASP A 11 -48.71 15.18 8.23
N TRP A 12 -47.51 15.69 7.94
CA TRP A 12 -47.09 16.01 6.57
C TRP A 12 -46.96 14.77 5.70
N LYS A 13 -46.68 13.59 6.27
CA LYS A 13 -46.61 12.35 5.50
C LYS A 13 -47.99 12.01 4.96
N ALA A 14 -48.98 11.98 5.84
CA ALA A 14 -50.37 11.73 5.45
C ALA A 14 -50.96 12.87 4.58
N TYR A 15 -50.49 14.11 4.74
CA TYR A 15 -50.86 15.23 3.87
C TYR A 15 -50.34 15.02 2.44
N VAL A 16 -49.06 14.70 2.27
CA VAL A 16 -48.42 14.49 0.95
C VAL A 16 -48.97 13.23 0.26
N LEU A 17 -49.23 12.16 1.01
CA LEU A 17 -49.83 10.92 0.50
C LEU A 17 -51.35 11.00 0.30
N ARG A 18 -51.99 12.14 0.61
CA ARG A 18 -53.46 12.34 0.55
C ARG A 18 -54.26 11.37 1.41
N GLU A 19 -53.70 10.94 2.53
CA GLU A 19 -54.35 10.08 3.54
C GLU A 19 -55.08 10.92 4.61
N LEU A 20 -54.88 12.24 4.62
CA LEU A 20 -55.56 13.17 5.52
C LEU A 20 -57.04 13.34 5.18
N GLY A 21 -57.89 13.37 6.21
CA GLY A 21 -59.30 13.77 6.06
C GLY A 21 -59.45 15.22 5.60
N GLN A 22 -60.60 15.56 5.01
CA GLN A 22 -60.86 16.89 4.39
C GLN A 22 -60.70 18.07 5.37
N ASP A 23 -61.11 17.89 6.63
CA ASP A 23 -60.99 18.96 7.65
C ASP A 23 -59.54 19.16 8.10
N ALA A 24 -58.77 18.07 8.22
CA ALA A 24 -57.35 18.13 8.53
C ALA A 24 -56.53 18.71 7.37
N HIS A 25 -56.94 18.46 6.12
CA HIS A 25 -56.28 18.99 4.93
C HIS A 25 -56.36 20.53 4.89
N ARG A 26 -57.55 21.09 5.15
CA ARG A 26 -57.76 22.55 5.23
C ARG A 26 -56.93 23.20 6.33
N GLN A 27 -56.81 22.55 7.49
CA GLN A 27 -55.97 23.04 8.60
C GLN A 27 -54.48 23.01 8.25
N ALA A 28 -54.03 21.96 7.57
CA ALA A 28 -52.66 21.83 7.10
C ALA A 28 -52.29 22.91 6.07
N GLU A 29 -53.18 23.22 5.12
CA GLU A 29 -52.99 24.30 4.14
C GLU A 29 -52.91 25.69 4.80
N ALA A 30 -53.80 25.96 5.77
CA ALA A 30 -53.77 27.20 6.53
C ALA A 30 -52.44 27.35 7.32
N HIS A 31 -51.89 26.24 7.82
CA HIS A 31 -50.60 26.22 8.50
C HIS A 31 -49.43 26.45 7.52
N LEU A 32 -49.45 25.80 6.35
CA LEU A 32 -48.42 25.99 5.32
C LEU A 32 -48.37 27.43 4.78
N ALA A 33 -49.52 28.11 4.71
CA ALA A 33 -49.56 29.51 4.29
C ALA A 33 -48.87 30.47 5.27
N THR A 34 -48.66 30.06 6.53
CA THR A 34 -48.13 30.92 7.59
C THR A 34 -46.76 30.48 8.13
N CYS A 35 -46.28 29.28 7.78
CA CYS A 35 -45.03 28.72 8.28
C CYS A 35 -44.09 28.28 7.13
N SER A 36 -43.00 29.04 6.94
CA SER A 36 -41.98 28.73 5.91
C SER A 36 -41.22 27.43 6.20
N THR A 37 -40.91 27.14 7.46
CA THR A 37 -40.18 25.91 7.84
C THR A 37 -40.97 24.65 7.48
N CYS A 38 -42.27 24.63 7.76
CA CYS A 38 -43.12 23.50 7.38
C CYS A 38 -43.32 23.40 5.86
N HIS A 39 -43.26 24.53 5.14
CA HIS A 39 -43.28 24.54 3.69
C HIS A 39 -42.04 23.84 3.09
N GLU A 40 -40.85 24.10 3.63
CA GLU A 40 -39.60 23.45 3.22
C GLU A 40 -39.62 21.93 3.49
N GLU A 41 -40.17 21.51 4.63
CA GLU A 41 -40.32 20.09 4.97
C GLU A 41 -41.26 19.37 3.98
N VAL A 42 -42.40 19.97 3.65
CA VAL A 42 -43.33 19.43 2.64
C VAL A 42 -42.68 19.39 1.25
N ALA A 43 -41.91 20.41 0.88
CA ALA A 43 -41.17 20.43 -0.38
C ALA A 43 -40.16 19.26 -0.46
N THR A 44 -39.44 18.99 0.63
CA THR A 44 -38.48 17.87 0.73
C THR A 44 -39.19 16.52 0.59
N LEU A 45 -40.33 16.34 1.25
CA LEU A 45 -41.15 15.13 1.13
C LEU A 45 -41.66 14.92 -0.29
N ARG A 46 -42.12 15.98 -0.97
CA ARG A 46 -42.56 15.90 -2.37
C ARG A 46 -41.43 15.52 -3.32
N LEU A 47 -40.24 16.08 -3.16
CA LEU A 47 -39.06 15.69 -3.93
C LEU A 47 -38.68 14.22 -3.69
N THR A 48 -38.82 13.74 -2.46
CA THR A 48 -38.53 12.33 -2.13
C THR A 48 -39.56 11.41 -2.78
N LEU A 49 -40.85 11.78 -2.77
CA LEU A 49 -41.90 11.01 -3.42
C LEU A 49 -41.71 10.99 -4.94
N ASP A 50 -41.35 12.12 -5.54
CA ASP A 50 -41.05 12.23 -6.96
C ASP A 50 -39.87 11.35 -7.36
N THR A 51 -38.75 11.42 -6.62
CA THR A 51 -37.59 10.55 -6.87
C THR A 51 -37.94 9.06 -6.73
N LEU A 52 -38.70 8.68 -5.69
CA LEU A 52 -39.21 7.31 -5.54
C LEU A 52 -40.12 6.88 -6.70
N SER A 53 -40.92 7.78 -7.26
CA SER A 53 -41.78 7.48 -8.41
C SER A 53 -41.00 7.26 -9.71
N THR A 54 -39.77 7.77 -9.81
CA THR A 54 -38.89 7.53 -10.96
C THR A 54 -38.19 6.18 -10.91
N LEU A 55 -38.13 5.52 -9.75
CA LEU A 55 -37.59 4.17 -9.66
C LEU A 55 -38.55 3.24 -10.41
N ARG A 56 -38.01 2.47 -11.37
CA ARG A 56 -38.75 1.34 -11.94
C ARG A 56 -39.18 0.43 -10.80
N GLU A 57 -40.44 0.03 -10.81
CA GLU A 57 -40.93 -1.12 -10.04
C GLU A 57 -40.30 -2.39 -10.61
N GLU A 58 -39.01 -2.57 -10.36
CA GLU A 58 -38.31 -3.79 -10.68
C GLU A 58 -38.74 -4.84 -9.65
N GLU A 59 -39.26 -5.98 -10.12
CA GLU A 59 -39.67 -7.07 -9.24
C GLU A 59 -38.50 -7.45 -8.32
N MET A 60 -38.73 -7.41 -7.00
CA MET A 60 -37.74 -7.89 -6.02
C MET A 60 -37.29 -9.29 -6.42
N PRO A 61 -35.97 -9.53 -6.63
CA PRO A 61 -35.50 -10.79 -7.18
C PRO A 61 -35.94 -11.94 -6.29
N ARG A 62 -36.94 -12.71 -6.76
CA ARG A 62 -37.59 -13.79 -6.00
C ARG A 62 -36.63 -14.95 -5.67
N ARG A 63 -35.39 -14.86 -6.12
CA ARG A 63 -34.32 -15.84 -5.91
C ARG A 63 -32.96 -15.14 -5.85
N ILE A 64 -32.71 -14.40 -4.78
CA ILE A 64 -31.37 -14.46 -4.21
C ILE A 64 -31.28 -15.83 -3.53
N ALA A 65 -31.14 -16.88 -4.34
CA ALA A 65 -30.45 -18.04 -3.80
C ALA A 65 -29.05 -17.48 -3.51
N PHE A 66 -28.73 -17.34 -2.22
CA PHE A 66 -27.35 -17.48 -1.79
C PHE A 66 -26.94 -18.89 -2.24
N VAL A 67 -26.67 -19.05 -3.53
CA VAL A 67 -25.56 -19.88 -3.93
C VAL A 67 -24.43 -19.19 -3.20
N SER A 68 -24.14 -19.69 -2.00
CA SER A 68 -22.79 -19.66 -1.47
C SER A 68 -21.97 -20.05 -2.66
N ASP A 69 -21.39 -19.05 -3.33
CA ASP A 69 -20.45 -19.24 -4.40
C ASP A 69 -19.55 -20.33 -3.84
N LYS A 70 -19.61 -21.53 -4.44
CA LYS A 70 -18.63 -22.52 -4.06
C LYS A 70 -17.35 -21.90 -4.60
N VAL A 71 -16.71 -21.12 -3.74
CA VAL A 71 -15.29 -20.88 -3.75
C VAL A 71 -14.74 -22.28 -3.60
N PHE A 72 -14.67 -23.00 -4.72
CA PHE A 72 -14.03 -24.27 -4.82
C PHE A 72 -12.58 -23.95 -4.50
N GLU A 73 -12.20 -24.13 -3.24
CA GLU A 73 -10.83 -23.99 -2.81
C GLU A 73 -10.00 -24.89 -3.71
N PRO A 74 -9.12 -24.32 -4.55
CA PRO A 74 -8.36 -25.12 -5.49
C PRO A 74 -7.56 -26.13 -4.69
N ARG A 75 -7.77 -27.42 -4.99
CA ARG A 75 -7.00 -28.49 -4.36
C ARG A 75 -5.52 -28.21 -4.62
N TRP A 76 -4.66 -28.50 -3.66
CA TRP A 76 -3.23 -28.16 -3.76
C TRP A 76 -2.58 -28.68 -5.07
N TRP A 77 -2.99 -29.85 -5.57
CA TRP A 77 -2.57 -30.37 -6.87
C TRP A 77 -3.01 -29.51 -8.07
N GLN A 78 -4.22 -28.94 -8.05
CA GLN A 78 -4.70 -28.04 -9.11
C GLN A 78 -3.90 -26.73 -9.16
N ARG A 79 -3.37 -26.29 -8.01
CA ARG A 79 -2.47 -25.13 -7.94
C ARG A 79 -1.11 -25.41 -8.60
N VAL A 80 -0.58 -26.62 -8.44
CA VAL A 80 0.69 -27.05 -9.05
C VAL A 80 0.57 -27.22 -10.57
N PHE A 81 -0.57 -27.73 -11.05
CA PHE A 81 -0.82 -27.90 -12.49
C PHE A 81 -1.48 -26.68 -13.16
N SER A 82 -1.53 -25.54 -12.46
CA SER A 82 -2.07 -24.32 -13.04
C SER A 82 -1.13 -23.74 -14.11
N PRO A 83 -1.66 -23.12 -15.17
CA PRO A 83 -0.82 -22.51 -16.23
C PRO A 83 0.11 -21.40 -15.70
N THR A 84 -0.22 -20.78 -14.57
CA THR A 84 0.62 -19.78 -13.91
C THR A 84 1.89 -20.41 -13.30
N PHE A 85 1.84 -21.66 -12.85
CA PHE A 85 3.02 -22.39 -12.38
C PHE A 85 4.00 -22.66 -13.53
N ALA A 86 3.50 -23.02 -14.72
CA ALA A 86 4.33 -23.21 -15.90
C ALA A 86 5.06 -21.92 -16.32
N ALA A 87 4.38 -20.77 -16.27
CA ALA A 87 5.00 -19.47 -16.51
C ALA A 87 6.10 -19.15 -15.48
N GLY A 88 5.84 -19.41 -14.19
CA GLY A 88 6.83 -19.22 -13.13
C GLY A 88 8.06 -20.12 -13.29
N ALA A 89 7.86 -21.40 -13.66
CA ALA A 89 8.93 -22.35 -13.93
C ALA A 89 9.79 -21.92 -15.14
N LEU A 90 9.17 -21.40 -16.20
CA LEU A 90 9.89 -20.86 -17.36
C LEU A 90 10.75 -19.64 -16.99
N VAL A 91 10.23 -18.73 -16.17
CA VAL A 91 11.01 -17.57 -15.68
C VAL A 91 12.18 -18.02 -14.80
N ALA A 92 11.95 -18.94 -13.88
CA ALA A 92 13.01 -19.49 -13.03
C ALA A 92 14.10 -20.19 -13.87
N ALA A 93 13.69 -20.98 -14.88
CA ALA A 93 14.62 -21.62 -15.81
C ALA A 93 15.41 -20.57 -16.61
N ALA A 94 14.76 -19.52 -17.11
CA ALA A 94 15.44 -18.45 -17.83
C ALA A 94 16.50 -17.73 -16.98
N ILE A 95 16.21 -17.48 -15.70
CA ILE A 95 17.17 -16.88 -14.76
C ILE A 95 18.37 -17.81 -14.53
N LEU A 96 18.14 -19.11 -14.30
CA LEU A 96 19.22 -20.08 -14.10
C LEU A 96 20.09 -20.23 -15.34
N VAL A 97 19.45 -20.35 -16.51
CA VAL A 97 20.14 -20.42 -17.81
C VAL A 97 20.97 -19.16 -18.04
N HIS A 98 20.41 -17.98 -17.77
CA HIS A 98 21.15 -16.73 -17.89
C HIS A 98 22.31 -16.66 -16.89
N GLY A 99 22.14 -17.12 -15.65
CA GLY A 99 23.22 -17.14 -14.65
C GLY A 99 24.36 -18.08 -15.04
N VAL A 100 24.05 -19.27 -15.57
CA VAL A 100 25.06 -20.27 -15.97
C VAL A 100 25.75 -19.89 -17.28
N LEU A 101 25.03 -19.32 -18.24
CA LEU A 101 25.57 -18.98 -19.55
C LEU A 101 26.22 -17.60 -19.62
N GLN A 102 26.15 -16.77 -18.58
CA GLN A 102 26.72 -15.41 -18.64
C GLN A 102 28.25 -15.47 -18.66
N PRO A 103 28.90 -15.19 -19.81
CA PRO A 103 30.36 -15.32 -19.95
C PRO A 103 31.13 -14.20 -19.23
N GLY A 104 30.42 -13.26 -18.60
CA GLY A 104 31.00 -12.13 -17.87
C GLY A 104 31.68 -12.52 -16.56
N GLN A 105 31.37 -13.68 -15.96
CA GLN A 105 31.99 -14.08 -14.69
C GLN A 105 33.50 -14.30 -14.85
N ALA A 106 33.96 -14.91 -15.94
CA ALA A 106 35.38 -15.12 -16.18
C ALA A 106 36.19 -13.81 -16.28
N GLN A 107 35.61 -12.76 -16.84
CA GLN A 107 36.26 -11.44 -16.93
C GLN A 107 36.31 -10.74 -15.57
N VAL A 108 35.25 -10.88 -14.76
CA VAL A 108 35.20 -10.36 -13.40
C VAL A 108 36.21 -11.08 -12.51
N ASP A 109 36.29 -12.40 -12.57
CA ASP A 109 37.23 -13.20 -11.80
C ASP A 109 38.68 -12.83 -12.14
N ALA A 110 39.00 -12.73 -13.43
CA ALA A 110 40.33 -12.29 -13.88
C ALA A 110 40.67 -10.88 -13.40
N ALA A 111 39.71 -9.95 -13.42
CA ALA A 111 39.91 -8.59 -12.92
C ALA A 111 40.12 -8.56 -11.40
N VAL A 112 39.37 -9.36 -10.64
CA VAL A 112 39.49 -9.48 -9.18
C VAL A 112 40.84 -10.08 -8.80
N THR A 113 41.27 -11.18 -9.42
CA THR A 113 42.59 -11.78 -9.16
C THR A 113 43.71 -10.79 -9.45
N LYS A 114 43.60 -10.04 -10.55
CA LYS A 114 44.57 -8.98 -10.87
C LYS A 114 44.60 -7.90 -9.81
N ALA A 115 43.44 -7.42 -9.35
CA ALA A 115 43.35 -6.41 -8.31
C ALA A 115 43.96 -6.89 -6.98
N ILE A 116 43.69 -8.12 -6.57
CA ILE A 116 44.25 -8.72 -5.35
C ILE A 116 45.78 -8.76 -5.44
N SER A 117 46.34 -9.24 -6.56
CA SER A 117 47.80 -9.32 -6.74
C SER A 117 48.50 -7.94 -6.69
N GLN A 118 47.83 -6.88 -7.19
CA GLN A 118 48.37 -5.52 -7.15
C GLN A 118 48.36 -4.96 -5.72
N VAL A 119 47.29 -5.23 -4.96
CA VAL A 119 47.17 -4.80 -3.56
C VAL A 119 48.21 -5.52 -2.69
N GLU A 120 48.41 -6.82 -2.89
CA GLU A 120 49.41 -7.60 -2.16
C GLU A 120 50.84 -7.10 -2.44
N ALA A 121 51.18 -6.85 -3.70
CA ALA A 121 52.48 -6.28 -4.06
C ALA A 121 52.72 -4.91 -3.41
N ARG A 122 51.70 -4.05 -3.36
CA ARG A 122 51.79 -2.74 -2.70
C ARG A 122 51.99 -2.87 -1.19
N HIS A 123 51.29 -3.78 -0.54
CA HIS A 123 51.46 -4.02 0.89
C HIS A 123 52.85 -4.58 1.23
N VAL A 124 53.39 -5.49 0.42
CA VAL A 124 54.75 -6.02 0.64
C VAL A 124 55.79 -4.90 0.54
N GLN A 125 55.65 -4.00 -0.44
CA GLN A 125 56.54 -2.83 -0.57
C GLN A 125 56.45 -1.90 0.64
N GLU A 126 55.24 -1.61 1.12
CA GLU A 126 55.01 -0.76 2.28
C GLU A 126 55.60 -1.38 3.56
N ILE A 127 55.42 -2.69 3.75
CA ILE A 127 55.99 -3.44 4.87
C ILE A 127 57.52 -3.43 4.81
N GLN A 128 58.12 -3.63 3.64
CA GLN A 128 59.58 -3.57 3.46
C GLN A 128 60.13 -2.18 3.80
N ALA A 129 59.49 -1.12 3.28
CA ALA A 129 59.89 0.26 3.59
C ALA A 129 59.78 0.56 5.10
N MET A 130 58.76 0.03 5.77
CA MET A 130 58.61 0.16 7.22
C MET A 130 59.71 -0.57 7.98
N TYR A 131 60.10 -1.78 7.57
CA TYR A 131 61.21 -2.52 8.19
C TYR A 131 62.55 -1.79 8.02
N GLU A 132 62.84 -1.24 6.85
CA GLU A 132 64.05 -0.46 6.62
C GLU A 132 64.11 0.78 7.54
N GLN A 133 62.99 1.47 7.75
CA GLN A 133 62.91 2.59 8.69
C GLN A 133 63.20 2.15 10.13
N LEU A 134 62.68 1.00 10.56
CA LEU A 134 62.94 0.46 11.89
C LEU A 134 64.42 0.11 12.07
N GLU A 135 65.06 -0.50 11.07
CA GLU A 135 66.48 -0.84 11.12
C GLU A 135 67.38 0.41 11.22
N VAL A 136 67.06 1.47 10.46
CA VAL A 136 67.77 2.75 10.54
C VAL A 136 67.62 3.37 11.92
N ARG A 137 66.40 3.36 12.48
CA ARG A 137 66.14 3.89 13.83
C ARG A 137 66.93 3.13 14.89
N ASP A 138 66.99 1.81 14.81
CA ASP A 138 67.71 0.98 15.78
C ASP A 138 69.24 1.23 15.69
N LYS A 139 69.80 1.40 14.49
CA LYS A 139 71.20 1.81 14.29
C LYS A 139 71.50 3.20 14.87
N GLN A 140 70.60 4.17 14.71
CA GLN A 140 70.75 5.51 15.28
C GLN A 140 70.77 5.46 16.82
N VAL A 141 69.85 4.70 17.41
CA VAL A 141 69.78 4.50 18.86
C VAL A 141 71.06 3.83 19.38
N ALA A 142 71.54 2.77 18.71
CA ALA A 142 72.78 2.10 19.08
C ALA A 142 74.01 3.02 19.02
N ASN A 143 74.10 3.87 17.99
CA ASN A 143 75.17 4.86 17.87
C ASN A 143 75.07 5.94 18.96
N MET A 144 73.86 6.39 19.30
CA MET A 144 73.62 7.33 20.39
C MET A 144 74.15 6.79 21.72
N TYR A 145 73.83 5.54 22.06
CA TYR A 145 74.34 4.89 23.27
C TYR A 145 75.87 4.76 23.26
N ARG A 146 76.46 4.34 22.13
CA ARG A 146 77.92 4.23 22.00
C ARG A 146 78.64 5.56 22.24
N ASN A 147 78.12 6.64 21.66
CA ASN A 147 78.70 7.98 21.82
C ASN A 147 78.56 8.50 23.25
N ALA A 148 77.45 8.20 23.93
CA ALA A 148 77.26 8.58 25.33
C ALA A 148 78.27 7.88 26.26
N VAL A 149 78.54 6.59 26.05
CA VAL A 149 79.52 5.82 26.85
C VAL A 149 80.95 6.33 26.64
N LEU A 150 81.33 6.71 25.42
CA LEU A 150 82.67 7.22 25.11
C LEU A 150 82.94 8.64 25.65
N SER A 151 81.91 9.33 26.15
CA SER A 151 82.01 10.70 26.68
C SER A 151 82.14 10.78 28.21
N GLN A 152 82.15 9.63 28.90
CA GLN A 152 82.45 9.51 30.34
C GLN A 152 83.88 9.07 30.57
#